data_AF-A0A1F8R5C4-F1
#
_entry.id   AF-A0A1F8R5C4-F1
#
_cell.length_a   1.000
_cell.length_b   1.000
_cell.length_c   1.000
_cell.angle_alpha   90.00
_cell.angle_beta   90.00
_cell.angle_gamma   90.00
#
_symmetry.space_group_name_H-M   'P 1'
#
loop_
_entity.id
_entity.type
_entity.pdbx_description
1 polymer ?
#
loop_
_entity_poly.entity_id
_entity_poly.type
_entity_poly.pdbx_seq_one_letter_code
_entity_poly.pdbx_strand_id
1 'polypeptide(L)'
;QGSYAHLQLEMPEGTKMQNLMERLGIPLEEKGITFINAQLTDMPGLAADLDLELHDGDRIGFFHERSMWPFQYRHGANTSPELQAAMQRRGLLHHT
;
A
#
# COMPACT_ATOMS: atom_id res chain seq x y z
N GLN A 1 12.30 9.53 18.29
CA GLN A 1 13.08 8.69 17.36
C GLN A 1 12.09 7.77 16.66
N GLY A 2 12.05 7.78 15.33
CA GLY A 2 11.21 6.84 14.58
C GLY A 2 12.02 5.58 14.29
N SER A 3 11.58 4.43 14.79
CA SER A 3 12.13 3.14 14.38
C SER A 3 11.57 2.80 13.00
N TYR A 4 12.43 2.65 12.00
CA TYR A 4 12.07 2.00 10.74
C TYR A 4 12.68 0.60 10.75
N ALA A 5 11.98 -0.35 10.15
CA ALA A 5 12.51 -1.68 9.86
C ALA A 5 12.83 -1.76 8.37
N HIS A 6 14.01 -2.28 8.01
CA HIS A 6 14.34 -2.66 6.65
C HIS A 6 14.50 -4.16 6.61
N LEU A 7 13.67 -4.83 5.81
CA LEU A 7 13.63 -6.28 5.68
C LEU A 7 13.92 -6.65 4.23
N GLN A 8 14.75 -7.68 4.06
CA GLN A 8 14.92 -8.38 2.78
C GLN A 8 14.27 -9.75 2.96
N LEU A 9 13.28 -10.05 2.13
CA LEU A 9 12.43 -11.22 2.29
C LEU A 9 12.46 -12.06 1.03
N GLU A 10 12.77 -13.34 1.18
CA GLU A 10 12.56 -14.34 0.12
C GLU A 10 11.16 -14.92 0.27
N MET A 11 10.36 -14.89 -0.80
CA MET A 11 8.99 -15.40 -0.84
C MET A 11 8.77 -16.23 -2.11
N PRO A 12 7.82 -17.20 -2.08
CA PRO A 12 7.46 -17.97 -3.26
C PRO A 12 6.96 -17.08 -4.41
N GLU A 13 7.18 -17.52 -5.65
CA GLU A 13 6.55 -16.93 -6.84
C GLU A 13 5.01 -16.96 -6.70
N GLY A 14 4.32 -15.95 -7.24
CA GLY A 14 2.87 -15.81 -7.07
C GLY A 14 2.43 -15.26 -5.71
N THR A 15 3.37 -14.85 -4.85
CA THR A 15 3.05 -14.20 -3.57
C THR A 15 2.26 -12.92 -3.79
N LYS A 16 1.15 -12.77 -3.08
CA LYS A 16 0.36 -11.54 -3.06
C LYS A 16 0.66 -10.67 -1.85
N MET A 17 0.27 -9.39 -1.91
CA MET A 17 0.36 -8.46 -0.77
C MET A 17 -0.25 -9.02 0.52
N GLN A 18 -1.41 -9.71 0.43
CA GLN A 18 -2.02 -10.36 1.60
C GLN A 18 -1.07 -11.35 2.29
N ASN A 19 -0.31 -12.14 1.53
CA ASN A 19 0.59 -13.15 2.07
C ASN A 19 1.81 -12.50 2.73
N LEU A 20 2.28 -11.37 2.18
CA LEU A 20 3.32 -10.57 2.81
C LEU A 20 2.83 -10.02 4.17
N MET A 21 1.61 -9.48 4.22
CA MET A 21 1.04 -8.96 5.47
C MET A 21 0.89 -10.04 6.53
N GLU A 22 0.37 -11.22 6.16
CA GLU A 22 0.29 -12.39 7.04
C GLU A 22 1.68 -12.77 7.59
N ARG A 23 2.70 -12.80 6.74
CA ARG A 23 4.07 -13.11 7.14
C ARG A 23 4.66 -12.08 8.11
N LEU A 24 4.35 -10.80 7.90
CA LEU A 24 4.80 -9.70 8.76
C LEU A 24 3.95 -9.56 10.04
N GLY A 25 2.83 -10.28 10.13
CA GLY A 25 1.90 -10.17 11.25
C GLY A 25 1.21 -8.81 11.30
N ILE A 26 0.97 -8.17 10.14
CA ILE A 26 0.27 -6.87 10.04
C ILE A 26 -1.22 -7.13 9.85
N PRO A 27 -2.08 -6.81 10.84
CA PRO A 27 -3.52 -6.93 10.68
C PRO A 27 -4.05 -5.97 9.60
N LEU A 28 -5.12 -6.35 8.91
CA LEU A 28 -5.68 -5.55 7.83
C LEU A 28 -6.19 -4.19 8.32
N GLU A 29 -6.78 -4.17 9.50
CA GLU A 29 -7.29 -2.98 10.19
C GLU A 29 -6.18 -2.00 10.60
N GLU A 30 -4.95 -2.48 10.75
CA GLU A 30 -3.78 -1.64 11.05
C GLU A 30 -3.00 -1.25 9.79
N LYS A 31 -3.39 -1.77 8.61
CA LYS A 31 -2.76 -1.43 7.34
C LYS A 31 -3.04 0.04 7.02
N GLY A 32 -1.96 0.83 7.07
CA GLY A 32 -2.01 2.23 6.70
C GLY A 32 -1.80 2.44 5.20
N ILE A 33 -0.84 3.28 4.85
CA ILE A 33 -0.51 3.62 3.47
C ILE A 33 0.54 2.63 2.95
N THR A 34 0.35 2.16 1.72
CA THR A 34 1.30 1.26 1.06
C THR A 34 1.79 1.85 -0.26
N PHE A 35 3.10 1.73 -0.48
CA PHE A 35 3.72 2.01 -1.77
C PHE A 35 4.43 0.78 -2.30
N ILE A 36 4.35 0.55 -3.60
CA ILE A 36 5.18 -0.42 -4.33
C ILE A 36 5.96 0.36 -5.38
N ASN A 37 7.29 0.29 -5.35
CA ASN A 37 8.19 0.96 -6.29
C ASN A 37 7.90 2.47 -6.44
N ALA A 38 7.62 3.15 -5.31
CA ALA A 38 7.22 4.56 -5.23
C ALA A 38 5.85 4.91 -5.86
N GLN A 39 5.07 3.92 -6.30
CA GLN A 39 3.66 4.07 -6.66
C GLN A 39 2.78 3.85 -5.43
N LEU A 40 1.80 4.72 -5.22
CA LEU A 40 0.82 4.58 -4.14
C LEU A 40 -0.17 3.48 -4.53
N THR A 41 -0.23 2.41 -3.74
CA THR A 41 -1.04 1.21 -4.05
C THR A 41 -2.20 1.01 -3.09
N ASP A 42 -2.11 1.50 -1.85
CA ASP A 42 -3.23 1.44 -0.92
C ASP A 42 -3.27 2.63 0.06
N MET A 43 -4.48 2.90 0.55
CA MET A 43 -4.75 3.86 1.62
C MET A 43 -5.61 3.22 2.71
N PRO A 44 -5.57 3.75 3.95
CA PRO A 44 -6.29 3.20 5.08
C PRO A 44 -7.76 2.88 4.75
N GLY A 45 -8.13 1.64 5.00
CA GLY A 45 -9.49 1.13 4.83
C GLY A 45 -9.90 0.84 3.38
N LEU A 46 -9.05 0.99 2.36
CA LEU A 46 -9.38 0.61 0.98
C LEU A 46 -8.99 -0.83 0.65
N ALA A 47 -7.86 -1.32 1.20
CA ALA A 47 -7.36 -2.67 0.94
C ALA A 47 -7.18 -2.96 -0.57
N ALA A 48 -6.83 -1.92 -1.34
CA ALA A 48 -6.85 -1.95 -2.80
C ALA A 48 -5.75 -2.83 -3.42
N ASP A 49 -4.67 -3.08 -2.67
CA ASP A 49 -3.49 -3.80 -3.15
C ASP A 49 -3.40 -5.25 -2.67
N LEU A 50 -4.37 -5.76 -1.90
CA LEU A 50 -4.28 -7.10 -1.28
C LEU A 50 -4.02 -8.23 -2.27
N ASP A 51 -4.62 -8.12 -3.46
CA ASP A 51 -4.53 -9.09 -4.53
C ASP A 51 -3.37 -8.87 -5.50
N LEU A 52 -2.61 -7.77 -5.34
CA LEU A 52 -1.45 -7.51 -6.18
C LEU A 52 -0.37 -8.57 -5.94
N GLU A 53 0.06 -9.18 -7.03
CA GLU A 53 1.19 -10.10 -7.05
C GLU A 53 2.50 -9.30 -6.94
N LEU A 54 3.39 -9.79 -6.07
CA LEU A 54 4.70 -9.23 -5.82
C LEU A 54 5.74 -9.98 -6.63
N HIS A 55 6.64 -9.22 -7.25
CA HIS A 55 7.70 -9.75 -8.09
C HIS A 55 9.06 -9.55 -7.45
N ASP A 56 10.05 -10.34 -7.90
CA ASP A 56 11.42 -10.18 -7.46
C ASP A 56 11.92 -8.73 -7.72
N GLY A 57 12.59 -8.17 -6.72
CA GLY A 57 13.08 -6.79 -6.74
C GLY A 57 12.06 -5.69 -6.38
N ASP A 58 10.79 -6.03 -6.14
CA ASP A 58 9.79 -5.05 -5.69
C ASP A 58 10.18 -4.42 -4.35
N ARG A 59 10.06 -3.09 -4.27
CA ARG A 59 10.30 -2.33 -3.03
C ARG A 59 9.01 -1.84 -2.44
N ILE A 60 8.69 -2.35 -1.25
CA ILE A 60 7.42 -2.09 -0.58
C ILE A 60 7.65 -1.20 0.64
N GLY A 61 6.87 -0.13 0.73
CA GLY A 61 6.86 0.77 1.88
C GLY A 61 5.52 0.69 2.61
N PHE A 62 5.53 0.28 3.87
CA PHE A 62 4.38 0.35 4.77
C PHE A 62 4.50 1.54 5.71
N PHE A 63 3.43 2.30 5.83
CA PHE A 63 3.35 3.44 6.73
C PHE A 63 2.08 3.35 7.55
N HIS A 64 2.18 3.49 8.86
CA HIS A 64 1.01 3.54 9.74
C HIS A 64 0.13 4.74 9.36
N GLU A 65 -1.20 4.59 9.44
CA GLU A 65 -2.20 5.64 9.17
C GLU A 65 -1.94 6.99 9.88
N ARG A 66 -1.24 7.01 11.03
CA ARG A 66 -0.94 8.22 11.81
C ARG A 66 0.41 8.85 11.46
N SER A 67 1.25 8.16 10.68
CA SER A 67 2.62 8.57 10.37
C SER A 67 2.73 9.46 9.14
N MET A 68 1.67 9.56 8.33
CA MET A 68 1.64 10.36 7.10
C MET A 68 0.35 11.18 7.02
N TRP A 69 0.49 12.49 6.81
CA TRP A 69 -0.67 13.37 6.65
C TRP A 69 -1.20 13.27 5.20
N PRO A 70 -2.49 12.97 4.98
CA PRO A 70 -3.06 12.62 3.67
C PRO A 70 -2.93 13.69 2.57
N PHE A 71 -2.75 14.96 2.94
CA PHE A 71 -2.82 16.06 1.99
C PHE A 71 -1.61 16.11 1.03
N GLN A 72 -0.45 15.59 1.43
CA GLN A 72 0.80 15.76 0.66
C GLN A 72 0.93 14.85 -0.58
N TYR A 73 0.07 13.84 -0.74
CA TYR A 73 0.18 12.85 -1.82
C TYR A 73 -1.01 12.85 -2.79
N ARG A 74 -2.13 13.50 -2.43
CA ARG A 74 -3.32 13.59 -3.28
C ARG A 74 -3.08 14.37 -4.58
N HIS A 75 -2.08 15.24 -4.60
CA HIS A 75 -1.68 15.98 -5.79
C HIS A 75 -0.29 15.53 -6.26
N GLY A 76 -0.24 14.63 -7.23
CA GLY A 76 0.98 14.31 -7.99
C GLY A 76 1.69 12.99 -7.65
N ALA A 77 1.23 12.22 -6.66
CA ALA A 77 1.74 10.85 -6.49
C ALA A 77 1.21 9.95 -7.62
N ASN A 78 2.09 9.15 -8.22
CA ASN A 78 1.68 8.12 -9.16
C ASN A 78 0.87 7.05 -8.40
N THR A 79 -0.37 6.79 -8.80
CA THR A 79 -1.28 5.82 -8.16
C THR A 79 -1.41 4.56 -9.00
N SER A 80 -1.56 3.39 -8.37
CA SER A 80 -1.87 2.16 -9.11
C SER A 80 -3.28 2.19 -9.71
N PRO A 81 -3.53 1.46 -10.82
CA PRO A 81 -4.87 1.30 -11.39
C PRO A 81 -5.90 0.76 -10.40
N GLU A 82 -5.50 -0.18 -9.55
CA GLU A 82 -6.32 -0.83 -8.55
C GLU A 82 -6.78 0.16 -7.48
N LEU A 83 -5.87 1.01 -7.01
CA LEU A 83 -6.19 2.07 -6.07
C LEU A 83 -7.13 3.09 -6.68
N GLN A 84 -6.87 3.49 -7.94
CA GLN A 84 -7.73 4.44 -8.64
C GLN A 84 -9.17 3.90 -8.76
N ALA A 85 -9.32 2.62 -9.13
CA ALA A 85 -10.62 1.95 -9.19
C ALA A 85 -11.29 1.84 -7.81
N ALA A 86 -10.53 1.56 -6.73
CA ALA A 86 -11.06 1.54 -5.36
C ALA A 86 -11.55 2.93 -4.91
N MET A 87 -10.81 3.99 -5.22
CA MET A 87 -11.18 5.37 -4.89
C MET A 87 -12.43 5.83 -5.64
N GLN A 88 -12.56 5.50 -6.94
CA GLN A 88 -13.75 5.82 -7.73
C GLN A 88 -15.00 5.17 -7.14
N ARG A 89 -14.92 3.88 -6.76
CA ARG A 89 -16.05 3.15 -6.15
C ARG A 89 -16.53 3.75 -4.83
N ARG A 90 -15.63 4.38 -4.05
CA ARG A 90 -15.98 5.07 -2.80
C ARG A 90 -16.37 6.56 -2.96
N GLY A 91 -16.34 7.11 -4.18
CA GLY A 91 -16.60 8.53 -4.40
C GLY A 91 -15.52 9.47 -3.86
N LEU A 92 -14.29 8.97 -3.66
CA LEU A 92 -13.16 9.76 -3.12
C LEU A 92 -12.46 10.61 -4.19
N LEU A 93 -12.82 10.43 -5.47
CA LEU A 93 -12.36 11.24 -6.58
C LEU A 93 -13.52 12.13 -7.04
N HIS A 94 -13.52 13.39 -6.63
CA HIS A 94 -14.35 14.43 -7.24
C HIS A 94 -13.53 15.12 -8.33
N HIS A 95 -13.91 14.90 -9.59
CA HIS A 95 -13.46 15.73 -10.70
C HIS A 95 -14.40 16.94 -10.76
N THR A 96 -13.85 18.15 -10.71
CA THR A 96 -14.53 19.38 -11.14
C THR A 96 -13.90 19.85 -12.43
#